data_AF-A0A497QK12-F1
#
_entry.id   AF-A0A497QK12-F1
#
_cell.length_a   1.000
_cell.length_b   1.000
_cell.length_c   1.000
_cell.angle_alpha   90.00
_cell.angle_beta   90.00
_cell.angle_gamma   90.00
#
_symmetry.space_group_name_H-M   'P 1'
#
loop_
_entity.id
_entity.type
_entity.pdbx_description
1 polymer ?
#
loop_
_entity_poly.entity_id
_entity_poly.type
_entity_poly.pdbx_seq_one_letter_code
_entity_poly.pdbx_strand_id
1 'polypeptide(L)'
;MIINNLSHKKKDCEKMSETKYLFERVKKTATKAIQAERKGDLKSAFDLFLKAAELLNKLITVEPSARIRDSYYSKAKQYIARAKEIKALIDGPSKIADIQKDLPDIKRAPSPTKKDLPKTTDKKEPLPPPPPPPPKEDLPPPPPKTTLSKQSPPPPPFPEDLTKKIMRGEEGPTPSPTTDQNITKTREAKAVPPPPKKEIELPTKTTFELLYDEGKYRECVLECAKSVEAELRVRLGLFDEHLTLGMLIERGINKGLDSLTDFKYVNILINRIEHENYRPKQTEALKAVEITTKILLS
;
A
#
# COMPACT_ATOMS: atom_id res chain seq x y z
N MET A 1 27.45 26.99 22.10
CA MET A 1 27.05 25.57 22.21
C MET A 1 26.26 25.16 20.97
N ILE A 2 26.92 24.62 19.94
CA ILE A 2 26.28 24.14 18.70
C ILE A 2 27.02 22.88 18.23
N ILE A 3 26.88 21.73 18.90
CA ILE A 3 27.53 20.47 18.46
C ILE A 3 26.58 19.24 18.46
N ASN A 4 25.32 19.33 18.93
CA ASN A 4 24.49 18.12 19.10
C ASN A 4 23.60 17.71 17.90
N ASN A 5 23.55 18.45 16.78
CA ASN A 5 22.58 18.14 15.70
C ASN A 5 23.08 17.22 14.57
N LEU A 6 24.38 16.90 14.49
CA LEU A 6 24.89 16.01 13.43
C LEU A 6 24.72 14.51 13.72
N SER A 7 24.57 14.12 14.99
CA SER A 7 24.52 12.70 15.38
C SER A 7 23.17 12.03 15.11
N HIS A 8 22.06 12.78 15.21
CA HIS A 8 20.71 12.23 14.97
C HIS A 8 20.46 11.94 13.48
N LYS A 9 20.93 12.84 12.60
CA LYS A 9 20.73 12.72 11.15
C LYS A 9 21.36 11.46 10.53
N LYS A 10 22.44 10.94 11.12
CA LYS A 10 23.11 9.71 10.66
C LYS A 10 22.36 8.44 11.09
N LYS A 11 21.79 8.42 12.30
CA LYS A 11 20.96 7.31 12.80
C LYS A 11 19.64 7.18 12.05
N ASP A 12 19.04 8.29 11.63
CA ASP A 12 17.76 8.26 10.90
C ASP A 12 17.90 7.76 9.46
N CYS A 13 19.06 8.00 8.83
CA CYS A 13 19.35 7.53 7.47
C CYS A 13 19.63 6.01 7.41
N GLU A 14 20.24 5.44 8.45
CA GLU A 14 20.53 4.00 8.54
C GLU A 14 19.25 3.18 8.81
N LYS A 15 18.37 3.68 9.69
CA LYS A 15 17.06 3.06 9.99
C LYS A 15 16.14 2.95 8.76
N MET A 16 16.15 3.96 7.88
CA MET A 16 15.39 3.92 6.62
C MET A 16 15.80 2.74 5.72
N SER A 17 17.08 2.37 5.72
CA SER A 17 17.58 1.23 4.93
C SER A 17 17.15 -0.12 5.52
N GLU A 18 17.09 -0.22 6.85
CA GLU A 18 16.70 -1.43 7.57
C GLU A 18 15.20 -1.73 7.44
N THR A 19 14.34 -0.72 7.63
CA THR A 19 12.88 -0.88 7.47
C THR A 19 12.54 -1.34 6.05
N LYS A 20 13.17 -0.74 5.03
CA LYS A 20 12.96 -1.12 3.63
C LYS A 20 13.40 -2.57 3.36
N TYR A 21 14.56 -2.97 3.88
CA TYR A 21 15.06 -4.34 3.73
C TYR A 21 14.14 -5.36 4.42
N LEU A 22 13.71 -5.09 5.64
CA LEU A 22 12.78 -5.94 6.39
C LEU A 22 11.45 -6.08 5.65
N PHE A 23 10.90 -4.98 5.12
CA PHE A 23 9.66 -4.98 4.37
C PHE A 23 9.72 -5.82 3.09
N GLU A 24 10.80 -5.69 2.31
CA GLU A 24 11.01 -6.55 1.13
C GLU A 24 11.17 -8.03 1.51
N ARG A 25 11.81 -8.31 2.66
CA ARG A 25 11.91 -9.67 3.19
C ARG A 25 10.55 -10.23 3.61
N VAL A 26 9.67 -9.42 4.23
CA VAL A 26 8.28 -9.80 4.53
C VAL A 26 7.56 -10.17 3.24
N LYS A 27 7.58 -9.29 2.23
CA LYS A 27 6.91 -9.54 0.94
C LYS A 27 7.38 -10.84 0.31
N LYS A 28 8.69 -11.03 0.19
CA LYS A 28 9.27 -12.23 -0.41
C LYS A 28 8.89 -13.51 0.35
N THR A 29 8.88 -13.44 1.68
CA THR A 29 8.53 -14.58 2.54
C THR A 29 7.05 -14.91 2.42
N ALA A 30 6.16 -13.91 2.46
CA ALA A 30 4.72 -14.09 2.31
C ALA A 30 4.35 -14.64 0.92
N THR A 31 4.97 -14.13 -0.15
CA THR A 31 4.76 -14.66 -1.51
C THR A 31 5.17 -16.13 -1.61
N LYS A 32 6.29 -16.52 -0.99
CA LYS A 32 6.71 -17.92 -0.92
C LYS A 32 5.71 -18.77 -0.13
N ALA A 33 5.18 -18.26 0.98
CA ALA A 33 4.18 -18.97 1.79
C ALA A 33 2.93 -19.30 0.96
N ILE A 34 2.41 -18.31 0.23
CA ILE A 34 1.24 -18.46 -0.65
C ILE A 34 1.53 -19.44 -1.79
N GLN A 35 2.74 -19.41 -2.36
CA GLN A 35 3.13 -20.36 -3.40
C GLN A 35 3.26 -21.80 -2.87
N ALA A 36 3.84 -21.99 -1.69
CA ALA A 36 3.94 -23.30 -1.04
C ALA A 36 2.55 -23.87 -0.74
N GLU A 37 1.66 -23.02 -0.20
CA GLU A 37 0.27 -23.36 0.07
C GLU A 37 -0.48 -23.80 -1.19
N ARG A 38 -0.35 -23.04 -2.29
CA ARG A 38 -0.96 -23.38 -3.58
C ARG A 38 -0.43 -24.69 -4.19
N LYS A 39 0.81 -25.05 -3.87
CA LYS A 39 1.42 -26.33 -4.27
C LYS A 39 1.00 -27.50 -3.37
N GLY A 40 0.24 -27.24 -2.30
CA GLY A 40 -0.14 -28.25 -1.32
C GLY A 40 0.94 -28.57 -0.29
N ASP A 41 2.07 -27.85 -0.29
CA ASP A 41 3.10 -27.99 0.73
C ASP A 41 2.72 -27.17 1.99
N LEU A 42 1.78 -27.73 2.74
CA LEU A 42 1.19 -27.09 3.91
C LEU A 42 2.21 -26.86 5.03
N LYS A 43 3.18 -27.77 5.22
CA LYS A 43 4.21 -27.62 6.25
C LYS A 43 5.10 -26.42 5.97
N SER A 44 5.63 -26.31 4.75
CA SER A 44 6.43 -25.15 4.36
C SER A 44 5.63 -23.85 4.39
N ALA A 45 4.36 -23.90 3.96
CA ALA A 45 3.48 -22.72 4.01
C ALA A 45 3.27 -22.23 5.45
N PHE A 46 3.02 -23.13 6.39
CA PHE A 46 2.87 -22.84 7.81
C PHE A 46 4.10 -22.10 8.36
N ASP A 47 5.29 -22.67 8.18
CA ASP A 47 6.54 -22.09 8.68
C ASP A 47 6.82 -20.70 8.05
N LEU A 48 6.56 -20.55 6.75
CA LEU A 48 6.76 -19.29 6.04
C LEU A 48 5.77 -18.20 6.48
N PHE A 49 4.51 -18.53 6.77
CA PHE A 49 3.55 -17.55 7.30
C PHE A 49 3.94 -17.08 8.70
N LEU A 50 4.37 -17.98 9.59
CA LEU A 50 4.91 -17.58 10.90
C LEU A 50 6.15 -16.71 10.74
N LYS A 51 7.05 -17.05 9.81
CA LYS A 51 8.24 -16.25 9.56
C LYS A 51 7.92 -14.85 9.05
N ALA A 52 6.90 -14.71 8.20
CA ALA A 52 6.44 -13.41 7.75
C ALA A 52 5.85 -12.56 8.89
N ALA A 53 5.09 -13.19 9.81
CA ALA A 53 4.56 -12.51 10.99
C ALA A 53 5.66 -12.05 11.96
N GLU A 54 6.69 -12.87 12.19
CA GLU A 54 7.86 -12.47 12.99
C GLU A 54 8.58 -11.26 12.41
N LEU A 55 8.77 -11.22 11.09
CA LEU A 55 9.41 -10.09 10.41
C LEU A 55 8.56 -8.82 10.50
N LEU A 56 7.23 -8.94 10.44
CA LEU A 56 6.31 -7.82 10.69
C LEU A 56 6.42 -7.32 12.13
N ASN A 57 6.55 -8.20 13.13
CA ASN A 57 6.77 -7.78 14.51
C ASN A 57 8.08 -6.99 14.67
N LYS A 58 9.14 -7.37 13.95
CA LYS A 58 10.38 -6.57 13.91
C LYS A 58 10.19 -5.20 13.24
N LEU A 59 9.38 -5.12 12.19
CA LEU A 59 9.03 -3.84 11.56
C LEU A 59 8.27 -2.93 12.54
N ILE A 60 7.36 -3.49 13.33
CA ILE A 60 6.58 -2.72 14.32
C ILE A 60 7.50 -2.05 15.35
N THR A 61 8.60 -2.70 15.76
CA THR A 61 9.52 -2.12 16.77
C THR A 61 10.36 -0.98 16.22
N VAL A 62 10.62 -0.95 14.92
CA VAL A 62 11.47 0.09 14.29
C VAL A 62 10.67 1.21 13.64
N GLU A 63 9.38 0.97 13.34
CA GLU A 63 8.53 1.92 12.63
C GLU A 63 8.02 3.05 13.55
N PRO A 64 8.38 4.33 13.27
CA PRO A 64 7.95 5.45 14.10
C PRO A 64 6.46 5.77 13.96
N SER A 65 5.86 5.55 12.79
CA SER A 65 4.47 5.92 12.53
C SER A 65 3.48 4.93 13.15
N ALA A 66 2.65 5.39 14.08
CA ALA A 66 1.61 4.58 14.71
C ALA A 66 0.65 3.95 13.69
N ARG A 67 0.22 4.75 12.71
CA ARG A 67 -0.66 4.27 11.61
C ARG A 67 -0.05 3.12 10.83
N ILE A 68 1.25 3.19 10.53
CA ILE A 68 1.95 2.13 9.79
C ILE A 68 2.12 0.89 10.68
N ARG A 69 2.44 1.06 11.97
CA ARG A 69 2.51 -0.05 12.93
C ARG A 69 1.19 -0.81 13.01
N ASP A 70 0.06 -0.12 13.06
CA ASP A 70 -1.27 -0.75 13.13
C ASP A 70 -1.57 -1.59 11.87
N SER A 71 -1.14 -1.10 10.71
CA SER A 71 -1.22 -1.86 9.45
C SER A 71 -0.35 -3.13 9.49
N TYR A 72 0.89 -3.03 9.98
CA TYR A 72 1.77 -4.20 10.14
C TYR A 72 1.21 -5.20 11.16
N TYR A 73 0.64 -4.73 12.26
CA TYR A 73 0.02 -5.56 13.28
C TYR A 73 -1.20 -6.32 12.74
N SER A 74 -2.06 -5.62 12.00
CA SER A 74 -3.22 -6.23 11.31
C SER A 74 -2.78 -7.30 10.33
N LYS A 75 -1.69 -7.06 9.58
CA LYS A 75 -1.14 -8.03 8.64
C LYS A 75 -0.51 -9.23 9.33
N ALA A 76 0.20 -9.03 10.43
CA ALA A 76 0.79 -10.12 11.21
C ALA A 76 -0.30 -11.04 11.78
N LYS A 77 -1.40 -10.47 12.28
CA LYS A 77 -2.58 -11.24 12.72
C LYS A 77 -3.16 -12.11 11.60
N GLN A 78 -3.29 -11.58 10.38
CA GLN A 78 -3.77 -12.36 9.24
C GLN A 78 -2.86 -13.56 8.93
N TYR A 79 -1.54 -13.38 8.95
CA TYR A 79 -0.61 -14.49 8.71
C TYR A 79 -0.64 -15.54 9.82
N ILE A 80 -0.77 -15.12 11.09
CA ILE A 80 -0.93 -16.04 12.22
C ILE A 80 -2.25 -16.81 12.10
N ALA A 81 -3.35 -16.15 11.77
CA ALA A 81 -4.64 -16.81 11.56
C ALA A 81 -4.56 -17.85 10.44
N ARG A 82 -3.94 -17.49 9.30
CA ARG A 82 -3.76 -18.42 8.19
C ARG A 82 -2.87 -19.61 8.56
N ALA A 83 -1.79 -19.37 9.31
CA ALA A 83 -0.94 -20.45 9.83
C ALA A 83 -1.75 -21.39 10.75
N LYS A 84 -2.61 -20.88 11.63
CA LYS A 84 -3.49 -21.72 12.47
C LYS A 84 -4.43 -22.59 11.64
N GLU A 85 -5.04 -22.03 10.58
CA GLU A 85 -5.89 -22.79 9.67
C GLU A 85 -5.10 -23.90 8.96
N ILE A 86 -3.90 -23.58 8.44
CA ILE A 86 -3.02 -24.58 7.79
C ILE A 86 -2.63 -25.67 8.79
N LYS A 87 -2.33 -25.32 10.04
CA LYS A 87 -2.01 -26.29 11.09
C LYS A 87 -3.18 -27.24 11.34
N ALA A 88 -4.41 -26.73 11.39
CA ALA A 88 -5.60 -27.57 11.51
C ALA A 88 -5.79 -28.52 10.32
N LEU A 89 -5.40 -28.11 9.12
CA LEU A 89 -5.39 -28.99 7.94
C LEU A 89 -4.30 -30.07 8.02
N ILE A 90 -3.13 -29.75 8.58
CA ILE A 90 -2.02 -30.70 8.79
C ILE A 90 -2.39 -31.74 9.87
N ASP A 91 -2.98 -31.29 10.98
CA ASP A 91 -3.33 -32.13 12.13
C ASP A 91 -4.57 -33.01 11.87
N GLY A 92 -5.27 -32.80 10.75
CA GLY A 92 -6.45 -33.56 10.34
C GLY A 92 -7.77 -33.09 11.00
N PRO A 93 -8.93 -33.55 10.48
CA PRO A 93 -10.25 -33.03 10.84
C PRO A 93 -10.68 -33.28 12.30
N SER A 94 -9.93 -34.05 13.09
CA SER A 94 -10.30 -34.41 14.47
C SER A 94 -10.17 -33.27 15.49
N LYS A 95 -9.66 -32.09 15.12
CA LYS A 95 -9.51 -30.90 16.02
C LYS A 95 -10.13 -29.60 15.50
N ILE A 96 -10.86 -29.62 14.38
CA ILE A 96 -11.38 -28.40 13.73
C ILE A 96 -12.55 -27.76 14.53
N ALA A 97 -13.26 -28.55 15.34
CA ALA A 97 -14.45 -28.09 16.07
C ALA A 97 -14.18 -27.06 17.18
N ASP A 98 -12.95 -27.00 17.73
CA ASP A 98 -12.65 -26.16 18.89
C ASP A 98 -12.12 -24.75 18.53
N ILE A 99 -11.68 -24.52 17.29
CA ILE A 99 -11.00 -23.27 16.91
C ILE A 99 -11.98 -22.19 16.40
N GLN A 100 -13.21 -22.57 16.01
CA GLN A 100 -14.20 -21.63 15.45
C GLN A 100 -14.93 -20.75 16.48
N LYS A 101 -14.72 -20.93 17.79
CA LYS A 101 -15.46 -20.17 18.82
C LYS A 101 -14.89 -18.78 19.14
N ASP A 102 -13.64 -18.49 18.80
CA ASP A 102 -12.95 -17.28 19.31
C ASP A 102 -12.46 -16.28 18.23
N LEU A 103 -12.93 -16.35 16.97
CA LEU A 103 -12.50 -15.41 15.92
C LEU A 103 -13.64 -14.53 15.39
N PRO A 104 -13.47 -13.19 15.35
CA PRO A 104 -14.45 -12.29 14.77
C PRO A 104 -14.49 -12.46 13.24
N ASP A 105 -15.69 -12.26 12.71
CA ASP A 105 -16.14 -12.49 11.34
C ASP A 105 -15.37 -11.63 10.32
N ILE A 106 -14.21 -12.11 9.86
CA ILE A 106 -13.45 -11.52 8.76
C ILE A 106 -13.81 -12.27 7.49
N LYS A 107 -14.56 -11.58 6.62
CA LYS A 107 -15.01 -12.02 5.29
C LYS A 107 -13.93 -12.81 4.55
N ARG A 108 -14.17 -14.11 4.47
CA ARG A 108 -13.38 -15.11 3.77
C ARG A 108 -13.33 -14.76 2.27
N ALA A 109 -12.14 -14.59 1.71
CA ALA A 109 -11.99 -14.52 0.25
C ALA A 109 -12.40 -15.89 -0.35
N PRO A 110 -13.20 -15.92 -1.43
CA PRO A 110 -13.69 -17.17 -2.00
C PRO A 110 -12.50 -17.96 -2.57
N SER A 111 -12.29 -19.15 -2.02
CA SER A 111 -11.40 -20.14 -2.63
C SER A 111 -12.12 -20.79 -3.81
N PRO A 112 -11.44 -21.11 -4.91
CA PRO A 112 -12.06 -21.74 -6.08
C PRO A 112 -12.43 -23.19 -5.76
N THR A 113 -13.71 -23.43 -5.54
CA THR A 113 -14.26 -24.78 -5.37
C THR A 113 -14.26 -25.48 -6.73
N LYS A 114 -13.43 -26.52 -6.86
CA LYS A 114 -13.62 -27.56 -7.88
C LYS A 114 -14.88 -28.34 -7.51
N LYS A 115 -15.99 -28.09 -8.19
CA LYS A 115 -17.13 -29.00 -8.39
C LYS A 115 -18.18 -28.23 -9.17
N ASP A 116 -18.36 -28.56 -10.44
CA ASP A 116 -19.65 -28.87 -11.04
C ASP A 116 -19.41 -29.23 -12.52
N LEU A 117 -19.42 -30.54 -12.77
CA LEU A 117 -19.46 -31.14 -14.08
C LEU A 117 -20.94 -31.34 -14.42
N PRO A 118 -21.52 -30.64 -15.41
CA PRO A 118 -22.88 -30.92 -15.84
C PRO A 118 -22.88 -32.14 -16.76
N LYS A 119 -23.67 -33.13 -16.35
CA LYS A 119 -24.08 -34.28 -17.16
C LYS A 119 -25.14 -33.78 -18.17
N THR A 120 -24.72 -33.50 -19.40
CA THR A 120 -25.64 -33.18 -20.50
C THR A 120 -25.98 -34.43 -21.29
N THR A 121 -27.27 -34.74 -21.30
CA THR A 121 -27.96 -35.75 -22.10
C THR A 121 -27.86 -35.47 -23.60
N ASP A 122 -27.71 -36.56 -24.35
CA ASP A 122 -27.65 -36.67 -25.81
C ASP A 122 -28.72 -35.86 -26.57
N LYS A 123 -28.27 -34.94 -27.43
CA LYS A 123 -28.87 -34.68 -28.74
C LYS A 123 -27.76 -34.48 -29.75
N LYS A 124 -27.62 -35.47 -30.64
CA LYS A 124 -26.58 -35.58 -31.66
C LYS A 124 -26.99 -34.74 -32.88
N GLU A 125 -26.54 -33.48 -32.91
CA GLU A 125 -26.53 -32.66 -34.12
C GLU A 125 -25.21 -32.94 -34.88
N PRO A 126 -25.22 -33.20 -36.20
CA PRO A 126 -24.00 -33.49 -36.95
C PRO A 126 -23.09 -32.26 -36.99
N LEU A 127 -21.91 -32.36 -36.37
CA LEU A 127 -20.88 -31.33 -36.44
C LEU A 127 -20.41 -31.14 -37.89
N PRO A 128 -20.18 -29.88 -38.33
CA PRO A 128 -19.55 -29.62 -39.62
C PRO A 128 -18.12 -30.19 -39.63
N PRO A 129 -17.62 -30.63 -40.80
CA PRO A 129 -16.29 -31.21 -40.91
C PRO A 129 -15.22 -30.20 -40.47
N PRO A 130 -14.15 -30.67 -39.79
CA PRO A 130 -13.10 -29.79 -39.30
C PRO A 130 -12.39 -29.10 -40.48
N PRO A 131 -11.99 -27.83 -40.32
CA PRO A 131 -11.20 -27.14 -41.34
C PRO A 131 -9.86 -27.86 -41.56
N PRO A 132 -9.32 -27.83 -42.80
CA PRO A 132 -8.06 -28.48 -43.12
C PRO A 132 -6.91 -27.89 -42.28
N PRO A 133 -5.94 -28.72 -41.89
CA PRO A 133 -4.79 -28.26 -41.12
C PRO A 133 -4.01 -27.20 -41.90
N PRO A 134 -3.52 -26.14 -41.23
CA PRO A 134 -2.68 -25.15 -41.89
C PRO A 134 -1.39 -25.80 -42.41
N PRO A 135 -0.85 -25.32 -43.54
CA PRO A 135 0.40 -25.82 -44.09
C PRO A 135 1.53 -25.67 -43.06
N LYS A 136 2.34 -26.72 -42.92
CA LYS A 136 3.48 -26.77 -42.01
C LYS A 136 4.50 -25.70 -42.43
N GLU A 137 4.55 -24.60 -41.71
CA GLU A 137 5.67 -23.66 -41.80
C GLU A 137 6.90 -24.28 -41.12
N ASP A 138 8.00 -24.36 -41.87
CA ASP A 138 9.30 -24.81 -41.40
C ASP A 138 9.82 -23.83 -40.32
N LEU A 139 9.76 -24.27 -39.06
CA LEU A 139 10.36 -23.54 -37.95
C LEU A 139 11.90 -23.60 -38.07
N PRO A 140 12.59 -22.46 -37.90
CA PRO A 140 14.05 -22.44 -37.89
C PRO A 140 14.62 -23.17 -36.66
N PRO A 141 15.82 -23.78 -36.78
CA PRO A 141 16.41 -24.57 -35.72
C PRO A 141 16.74 -23.72 -34.47
N PRO A 142 16.64 -24.31 -33.27
CA PRO A 142 16.91 -23.61 -32.01
C PRO A 142 18.40 -23.27 -31.87
N PRO A 143 18.73 -22.11 -31.26
CA PRO A 143 20.12 -21.72 -31.05
C PRO A 143 20.84 -22.61 -30.03
N PRO A 144 22.18 -22.76 -30.15
CA PRO A 144 22.98 -23.62 -29.28
C PRO A 144 23.02 -23.11 -27.83
N LYS A 145 22.93 -24.04 -26.88
CA LYS A 145 23.02 -23.80 -25.44
C LYS A 145 24.45 -23.44 -25.05
N THR A 146 24.68 -22.19 -24.65
CA THR A 146 25.94 -21.76 -24.02
C THR A 146 25.93 -22.10 -22.54
N THR A 147 26.75 -23.07 -22.14
CA THR A 147 26.99 -23.45 -20.74
C THR A 147 27.96 -22.45 -20.10
N LEU A 148 27.45 -21.48 -19.34
CA LEU A 148 28.29 -20.54 -18.59
C LEU A 148 28.45 -21.02 -17.14
N SER A 149 29.65 -21.53 -16.83
CA SER A 149 30.06 -21.94 -15.48
C SER A 149 30.10 -20.77 -14.50
N LYS A 150 29.50 -21.00 -13.33
CA LYS A 150 29.57 -20.15 -12.14
C LYS A 150 30.95 -20.25 -11.47
N GLN A 151 31.55 -19.11 -11.17
CA GLN A 151 32.46 -18.96 -10.03
C GLN A 151 32.11 -17.66 -9.31
N SER A 152 31.59 -17.80 -8.08
CA SER A 152 31.36 -16.67 -7.18
C SER A 152 32.61 -16.48 -6.31
N PRO A 153 33.13 -15.25 -6.14
CA PRO A 153 34.24 -14.98 -5.23
C PRO A 153 33.82 -15.04 -3.75
N PRO A 154 34.74 -15.37 -2.83
CA PRO A 154 34.47 -15.47 -1.40
C PRO A 154 34.24 -14.10 -0.74
N PRO A 155 33.47 -14.05 0.37
CA PRO A 155 33.19 -12.81 1.09
C PRO A 155 34.41 -12.30 1.90
N PRO A 156 34.54 -10.97 2.09
CA PRO A 156 35.61 -10.39 2.89
C PRO A 156 35.39 -10.58 4.41
N PRO A 157 36.48 -10.58 5.21
CA PRO A 157 36.42 -10.75 6.65
C PRO A 157 35.87 -9.50 7.36
N PHE A 158 35.07 -9.72 8.41
CA PHE A 158 34.54 -8.68 9.29
C PHE A 158 35.65 -8.13 10.21
N PRO A 159 35.73 -6.81 10.43
CA PRO A 159 36.55 -6.24 11.48
C PRO A 159 35.85 -6.37 12.83
N GLU A 160 36.46 -7.13 13.72
CA GLU A 160 36.23 -7.07 15.17
C GLU A 160 36.84 -5.77 15.75
N ASP A 161 36.45 -5.47 16.99
CA ASP A 161 36.86 -4.35 17.84
C ASP A 161 36.18 -3.00 17.61
N LEU A 162 35.16 -2.72 18.44
CA LEU A 162 34.85 -1.38 18.98
C LEU A 162 33.88 -1.48 20.16
N THR A 163 34.34 -2.02 21.28
CA THR A 163 33.63 -1.90 22.58
C THR A 163 34.60 -1.59 23.72
N LYS A 164 35.20 -0.40 23.71
CA LYS A 164 35.79 0.24 24.90
C LYS A 164 35.60 1.75 24.84
N LYS A 165 35.29 2.35 26.01
CA LYS A 165 34.84 3.73 26.29
C LYS A 165 33.36 3.91 25.96
N ILE A 166 32.48 4.13 26.94
CA ILE A 166 32.47 5.34 27.79
C ILE A 166 31.88 4.97 29.16
N MET A 167 32.74 4.95 30.19
CA MET A 167 32.36 5.18 31.59
C MET A 167 33.03 6.47 32.02
N ARG A 168 32.22 7.52 32.21
CA ARG A 168 32.44 8.81 32.89
C ARG A 168 31.19 9.63 32.53
N GLY A 169 30.26 9.99 33.41
CA GLY A 169 30.42 10.34 34.81
C GLY A 169 30.73 11.83 34.90
N GLU A 170 29.74 12.68 34.63
CA GLU A 170 29.73 14.09 35.03
C GLU A 170 28.28 14.54 35.30
N GLU A 171 28.05 14.95 36.54
CA GLU A 171 26.87 15.60 37.08
C GLU A 171 26.95 17.12 36.84
N GLY A 172 25.81 17.78 36.65
CA GLY A 172 25.72 19.24 36.62
C GLY A 172 24.35 19.75 36.15
N PRO A 173 23.95 20.99 36.52
CA PRO A 173 22.96 21.19 37.58
C PRO A 173 21.59 21.71 37.12
N THR A 174 20.63 21.55 38.03
CA THR A 174 19.28 22.13 38.08
C THR A 174 19.27 23.67 37.99
N PRO A 175 18.28 24.26 37.32
CA PRO A 175 17.79 25.59 37.65
C PRO A 175 16.41 25.55 38.32
N SER A 176 16.32 26.30 39.42
CA SER A 176 15.14 26.59 40.24
C SER A 176 14.08 27.42 39.50
N PRO A 177 12.83 27.48 40.01
CA PRO A 177 11.74 28.24 39.40
C PRO A 177 11.69 29.69 39.92
N THR A 178 11.48 30.65 39.02
CA THR A 178 11.21 32.05 39.39
C THR A 178 9.71 32.32 39.31
N THR A 179 9.15 32.64 40.47
CA THR A 179 7.84 33.26 40.71
C THR A 179 7.84 34.70 40.21
N ASP A 180 6.80 35.12 39.50
CA ASP A 180 6.32 36.50 39.55
C ASP A 180 4.78 36.54 39.50
N GLN A 181 4.22 37.19 40.52
CA GLN A 181 2.82 37.55 40.69
C GLN A 181 2.63 39.03 40.32
N ASN A 182 1.36 39.44 40.17
CA ASN A 182 0.83 40.79 39.91
C ASN A 182 0.86 41.20 38.42
N ILE A 183 -0.20 41.78 37.82
CA ILE A 183 -1.05 42.87 38.32
C ILE A 183 -2.45 42.74 37.69
N THR A 184 -3.47 42.81 38.55
CA THR A 184 -4.87 43.13 38.21
C THR A 184 -4.97 44.57 37.72
N LYS A 185 -5.47 44.80 36.50
CA LYS A 185 -5.95 46.13 36.09
C LYS A 185 -7.18 46.04 35.19
N THR A 186 -8.33 46.21 35.83
CA THR A 186 -9.62 46.55 35.24
C THR A 186 -9.47 47.78 34.34
N ARG A 187 -9.82 47.64 33.06
CA ARG A 187 -9.94 48.77 32.13
C ARG A 187 -11.21 48.59 31.29
N GLU A 188 -12.22 49.35 31.71
CA GLU A 188 -13.23 50.05 30.91
C GLU A 188 -13.33 49.69 29.43
N ALA A 189 -14.46 49.09 29.05
CA ALA A 189 -14.85 48.78 27.69
C ALA A 189 -15.14 50.07 26.91
N LYS A 190 -14.14 50.55 26.16
CA LYS A 190 -14.35 51.45 25.01
C LYS A 190 -14.58 50.58 23.79
N ALA A 191 -15.74 50.76 23.14
CA ALA A 191 -16.12 50.05 21.92
C ALA A 191 -15.02 50.19 20.85
N VAL A 192 -14.35 49.06 20.59
CA VAL A 192 -13.40 48.92 19.49
C VAL A 192 -14.22 48.90 18.19
N PRO A 193 -13.93 49.79 17.21
CA PRO A 193 -14.58 49.72 15.90
C PRO A 193 -14.35 48.33 15.28
N PRO A 194 -15.35 47.73 14.63
CA PRO A 194 -15.22 46.39 14.07
C PRO A 194 -13.99 46.35 13.16
N PRO A 195 -13.10 45.35 13.30
CA PRO A 195 -11.93 45.24 12.45
C PRO A 195 -12.37 45.25 10.98
N PRO A 196 -11.65 45.96 10.09
CA PRO A 196 -11.97 45.98 8.67
C PRO A 196 -12.03 44.53 8.21
N LYS A 197 -13.18 44.14 7.65
CA LYS A 197 -13.38 42.84 7.01
C LYS A 197 -12.31 42.73 5.94
N LYS A 198 -11.19 42.08 6.25
CA LYS A 198 -10.28 41.58 5.23
C LYS A 198 -11.11 40.54 4.50
N GLU A 199 -11.61 40.93 3.34
CA GLU A 199 -12.18 40.03 2.37
C GLU A 199 -11.09 39.01 2.07
N ILE A 200 -11.19 37.85 2.72
CA ILE A 200 -10.31 36.73 2.45
C ILE A 200 -10.74 36.31 1.05
N GLU A 201 -9.98 36.75 0.04
CA GLU A 201 -10.09 36.19 -1.31
C GLU A 201 -9.75 34.71 -1.17
N LEU A 202 -10.79 33.88 -0.99
CA LEU A 202 -10.63 32.44 -1.05
C LEU A 202 -10.05 32.15 -2.43
N PRO A 203 -8.98 31.34 -2.53
CA PRO A 203 -8.45 30.95 -3.81
C PRO A 203 -9.57 30.28 -4.60
N THR A 204 -9.99 30.93 -5.69
CA THR A 204 -11.02 30.44 -6.61
C THR A 204 -10.54 29.22 -7.40
N LYS A 205 -9.23 29.00 -7.46
CA LYS A 205 -8.61 27.87 -8.14
C LYS A 205 -8.39 26.70 -7.20
N THR A 206 -8.76 25.52 -7.68
CA THR A 206 -8.48 24.24 -7.04
C THR A 206 -6.99 23.90 -7.10
N THR A 207 -6.54 23.00 -6.22
CA THR A 207 -5.12 22.60 -6.15
C THR A 207 -4.61 21.99 -7.46
N PHE A 208 -5.41 21.19 -8.16
CA PHE A 208 -5.00 20.59 -9.43
C PHE A 208 -4.92 21.62 -10.56
N GLU A 209 -5.75 22.67 -10.56
CA GLU A 209 -5.65 23.78 -11.53
C GLU A 209 -4.35 24.57 -11.34
N LEU A 210 -3.94 24.82 -10.09
CA LEU A 210 -2.66 25.46 -9.81
C LEU A 210 -1.48 24.60 -10.30
N LEU A 211 -1.52 23.28 -10.08
CA LEU A 211 -0.49 22.36 -10.57
C LEU A 211 -0.42 22.32 -12.11
N TYR A 212 -1.57 22.44 -12.78
CA TYR A 212 -1.63 22.53 -14.22
C TYR A 212 -0.96 23.81 -14.74
N ASP A 213 -1.28 24.97 -14.15
CA ASP A 213 -0.69 26.27 -14.51
C ASP A 213 0.83 26.30 -14.31
N GLU A 214 1.34 25.58 -13.31
CA GLU A 214 2.77 25.43 -13.03
C GLU A 214 3.50 24.44 -13.98
N GLY A 215 2.78 23.79 -14.90
CA GLY A 215 3.34 22.76 -15.79
C GLY A 215 3.67 21.44 -15.09
N LYS A 216 3.18 21.23 -13.86
CA LYS A 216 3.39 20.01 -13.06
C LYS A 216 2.34 18.95 -13.38
N TYR A 217 2.35 18.48 -14.63
CA TYR A 217 1.29 17.60 -15.16
C TYR A 217 1.17 16.26 -14.45
N ARG A 218 2.27 15.70 -13.96
CA ARG A 218 2.27 14.43 -13.22
C ARG A 218 1.53 14.59 -11.89
N GLU A 219 1.89 15.61 -11.14
CA GLU A 219 1.29 15.95 -9.85
C GLU A 219 -0.18 16.35 -10.02
N CYS A 220 -0.48 17.12 -11.06
CA CYS A 220 -1.86 17.49 -11.44
C CYS A 220 -2.75 16.25 -11.61
N VAL A 221 -2.35 15.27 -12.42
CA VAL A 221 -3.15 14.04 -12.65
C VAL A 221 -3.33 13.23 -11.37
N LEU A 222 -2.31 13.15 -10.51
CA LEU A 222 -2.43 12.47 -9.22
C LEU A 222 -3.37 13.20 -8.25
N GLU A 223 -3.41 14.53 -8.30
CA GLU A 223 -4.30 15.30 -7.42
C GLU A 223 -5.75 15.29 -7.91
N CYS A 224 -5.97 15.27 -9.23
CA CYS A 224 -7.27 14.95 -9.84
C CYS A 224 -7.80 13.61 -9.32
N ALA A 225 -6.94 12.59 -9.29
CA ALA A 225 -7.29 11.26 -8.79
C ALA A 225 -7.82 11.28 -7.37
N LYS A 226 -7.05 11.88 -6.45
CA LYS A 226 -7.39 11.97 -5.03
C LYS A 226 -8.68 12.76 -4.79
N SER A 227 -8.89 13.82 -5.57
CA SER A 227 -10.09 14.66 -5.46
C SER A 227 -11.35 13.85 -5.80
N VAL A 228 -11.33 13.11 -6.91
CA VAL A 228 -12.46 12.22 -7.28
C VAL A 228 -12.59 11.05 -6.32
N GLU A 229 -11.49 10.48 -5.83
CA GLU A 229 -11.52 9.41 -4.83
C GLU A 229 -12.23 9.87 -3.55
N ALA A 230 -11.87 11.04 -3.04
CA ALA A 230 -12.50 11.64 -1.85
C ALA A 230 -13.99 11.89 -2.08
N GLU A 231 -14.36 12.47 -3.22
CA GLU A 231 -15.77 12.73 -3.57
C GLU A 231 -16.57 11.43 -3.66
N LEU A 232 -16.03 10.39 -4.30
CA LEU A 232 -16.70 9.09 -4.41
C LEU A 232 -16.88 8.43 -3.04
N ARG A 233 -15.91 8.56 -2.13
CA ARG A 233 -16.09 8.04 -0.76
C ARG A 233 -17.25 8.72 -0.06
N VAL A 234 -17.39 10.04 -0.22
CA VAL A 234 -18.52 10.81 0.34
C VAL A 234 -19.85 10.36 -0.28
N ARG A 235 -19.97 10.37 -1.62
CA ARG A 235 -21.22 10.01 -2.31
C ARG A 235 -21.64 8.56 -2.10
N LEU A 236 -20.70 7.64 -2.03
CA LEU A 236 -20.99 6.22 -1.86
C LEU A 236 -21.19 5.83 -0.39
N GLY A 237 -20.83 6.70 0.56
CA GLY A 237 -20.79 6.40 1.99
C GLY A 237 -19.75 5.32 2.33
N LEU A 238 -18.65 5.28 1.57
CA LEU A 238 -17.62 4.25 1.67
C LEU A 238 -16.31 4.86 2.18
N PHE A 239 -16.05 4.71 3.48
CA PHE A 239 -14.83 5.21 4.11
C PHE A 239 -13.77 4.13 4.36
N ASP A 240 -13.93 2.97 3.73
CA ASP A 240 -12.96 1.88 3.83
C ASP A 240 -11.67 2.25 3.06
N GLU A 241 -10.56 2.38 3.80
CA GLU A 241 -9.23 2.70 3.25
C GLU A 241 -8.70 1.60 2.33
N HIS A 242 -9.25 0.39 2.38
CA HIS A 242 -8.83 -0.71 1.52
C HIS A 242 -9.47 -0.69 0.14
N LEU A 243 -10.45 0.18 -0.10
CA LEU A 243 -11.05 0.33 -1.43
C LEU A 243 -10.12 1.14 -2.33
N THR A 244 -9.69 0.51 -3.42
CA THR A 244 -8.92 1.16 -4.46
C THR A 244 -9.82 2.10 -5.28
N LEU A 245 -9.22 3.11 -5.91
CA LEU A 245 -9.93 4.03 -6.80
C LEU A 245 -10.70 3.29 -7.90
N GLY A 246 -10.12 2.24 -8.49
CA GLY A 246 -10.79 1.37 -9.46
C GLY A 246 -12.08 0.74 -8.91
N MET A 247 -12.06 0.24 -7.68
CA MET A 247 -13.24 -0.34 -7.03
C MET A 247 -14.32 0.70 -6.72
N LEU A 248 -13.92 1.92 -6.33
CA LEU A 248 -14.85 3.03 -6.11
C LEU A 248 -15.54 3.45 -7.41
N ILE A 249 -14.80 3.53 -8.51
CA ILE A 249 -15.32 3.85 -9.85
C ILE A 249 -16.36 2.81 -10.27
N GLU A 250 -16.03 1.52 -10.21
CA GLU A 250 -16.97 0.45 -10.59
C GLU A 250 -18.26 0.49 -9.76
N ARG A 251 -18.14 0.70 -8.45
CA ARG A 251 -19.32 0.84 -7.58
C ARG A 251 -20.14 2.07 -7.90
N GLY A 252 -19.51 3.19 -8.22
CA GLY A 252 -20.22 4.40 -8.63
C GLY A 252 -20.97 4.22 -9.95
N ILE A 253 -20.35 3.59 -10.94
CA ILE A 253 -21.02 3.24 -12.22
C ILE A 253 -22.23 2.35 -11.96
N ASN A 254 -22.09 1.32 -11.11
CA ASN A 254 -23.20 0.43 -10.75
C ASN A 254 -24.33 1.15 -9.98
N LYS A 255 -24.07 2.32 -9.39
CA LYS A 255 -25.09 3.19 -8.77
C LYS A 255 -25.64 4.26 -9.73
N GLY A 256 -25.29 4.22 -11.00
CA GLY A 256 -25.78 5.16 -12.02
C GLY A 256 -24.99 6.47 -12.14
N LEU A 257 -23.75 6.54 -11.62
CA LEU A 257 -22.86 7.69 -11.86
C LEU A 257 -22.15 7.55 -13.21
N ASP A 258 -22.87 7.82 -14.30
CA ASP A 258 -22.37 7.62 -15.67
C ASP A 258 -21.14 8.47 -16.01
N SER A 259 -20.97 9.61 -15.33
CA SER A 259 -19.80 10.50 -15.44
C SER A 259 -18.47 9.82 -15.09
N LEU A 260 -18.52 8.72 -14.32
CA LEU A 260 -17.34 7.92 -13.96
C LEU A 260 -16.82 7.05 -15.09
N THR A 261 -17.58 6.87 -16.17
CA THR A 261 -17.11 6.15 -17.36
C THR A 261 -15.93 6.89 -17.98
N ASP A 262 -16.01 8.22 -18.04
CA ASP A 262 -14.94 9.09 -18.52
C ASP A 262 -13.70 9.02 -17.61
N PHE A 263 -13.91 8.80 -16.31
CA PHE A 263 -12.84 8.72 -15.32
C PHE A 263 -11.96 7.47 -15.46
N LYS A 264 -12.40 6.44 -16.19
CA LYS A 264 -11.54 5.29 -16.55
C LYS A 264 -10.26 5.75 -17.26
N TYR A 265 -10.34 6.82 -18.06
CA TYR A 265 -9.17 7.42 -18.71
C TYR A 265 -8.14 7.92 -17.68
N VAL A 266 -8.59 8.64 -16.66
CA VAL A 266 -7.73 9.15 -15.59
C VAL A 266 -7.11 8.00 -14.79
N ASN A 267 -7.90 6.95 -14.50
CA ASN A 267 -7.39 5.75 -13.81
C ASN A 267 -6.28 5.03 -14.60
N ILE A 268 -6.40 4.95 -15.94
CA ILE A 268 -5.35 4.39 -16.80
C ILE A 268 -4.08 5.26 -16.73
N LEU A 269 -4.22 6.59 -16.78
CA LEU A 269 -3.06 7.49 -16.67
C LEU A 269 -2.33 7.32 -15.34
N ILE A 270 -3.04 7.19 -14.22
CA ILE A 270 -2.45 6.96 -12.89
C ILE A 270 -1.64 5.67 -12.88
N ASN A 271 -2.22 4.56 -13.35
CA ASN A 271 -1.53 3.28 -13.37
C ASN A 271 -0.21 3.35 -14.17
N ARG A 272 -0.20 4.07 -15.29
CA ARG A 272 1.03 4.29 -16.07
C ARG A 272 2.03 5.18 -15.34
N ILE A 273 1.56 6.24 -14.68
CA ILE A 273 2.41 7.14 -13.88
C ILE A 273 3.09 6.38 -12.73
N GLU A 274 2.38 5.46 -12.08
CA GLU A 274 2.87 4.70 -10.92
C GLU A 274 3.76 3.50 -11.30
N HIS A 275 3.41 2.77 -12.36
CA HIS A 275 4.09 1.52 -12.71
C HIS A 275 5.10 1.65 -13.86
N GLU A 276 4.88 2.59 -14.78
CA GLU A 276 5.72 2.76 -15.98
C GLU A 276 6.62 4.00 -15.90
N ASN A 277 6.58 4.75 -14.79
CA ASN A 277 7.19 6.09 -14.68
C ASN A 277 6.77 7.02 -15.81
N TYR A 278 5.53 6.87 -16.29
CA TYR A 278 5.01 7.66 -17.39
C TYR A 278 4.94 9.14 -17.04
N ARG A 279 5.28 10.01 -18.00
CA ARG A 279 5.11 11.46 -17.90
C ARG A 279 3.95 11.89 -18.80
N PRO A 280 2.81 12.31 -18.23
CA PRO A 280 1.66 12.73 -19.03
C PRO A 280 1.97 14.02 -19.80
N LYS A 281 1.41 14.12 -21.00
CA LYS A 281 1.45 15.34 -21.82
C LYS A 281 0.48 16.38 -21.27
N GLN A 282 0.70 17.65 -21.62
CA GLN A 282 -0.19 18.75 -21.25
C GLN A 282 -1.66 18.50 -21.66
N THR A 283 -1.89 17.95 -22.85
CA THR A 283 -3.24 17.64 -23.35
C THR A 283 -3.93 16.54 -22.55
N GLU A 284 -3.18 15.56 -22.05
CA GLU A 284 -3.70 14.48 -21.20
C GLU A 284 -4.03 15.00 -19.80
N ALA A 285 -3.19 15.88 -19.25
CA ALA A 285 -3.44 16.54 -17.97
C ALA A 285 -4.67 17.47 -18.06
N LEU A 286 -4.81 18.25 -19.12
CA LEU A 286 -5.98 19.11 -19.34
C LEU A 286 -7.27 18.28 -19.37
N LYS A 287 -7.26 17.19 -20.14
CA LYS A 287 -8.40 16.27 -20.19
C LYS A 287 -8.71 15.65 -18.83
N ALA A 288 -7.71 15.31 -18.03
CA ALA A 288 -7.91 14.79 -16.68
C ALA A 288 -8.55 15.84 -15.75
N VAL A 289 -8.13 17.12 -15.87
CA VAL A 289 -8.73 18.26 -15.15
C VAL A 289 -10.19 18.44 -15.55
N GLU A 290 -10.51 18.49 -16.85
CA GLU A 290 -11.88 18.64 -17.35
C GLU A 290 -12.82 17.54 -16.85
N ILE A 291 -12.38 16.27 -16.93
CA ILE A 291 -13.15 15.13 -16.43
C ILE A 291 -13.36 15.23 -14.93
N THR A 292 -12.32 15.60 -14.18
CA THR A 292 -12.38 15.74 -12.72
C THR A 292 -13.36 16.84 -12.31
N THR A 293 -13.25 18.02 -12.89
CA THR A 293 -14.16 19.14 -12.64
C THR A 293 -15.60 18.76 -12.96
N LYS A 294 -15.85 18.06 -14.08
CA LYS A 294 -17.19 17.57 -14.43
C LYS A 294 -17.78 16.65 -13.36
N ILE A 295 -16.99 15.75 -12.78
CA ILE A 295 -17.44 14.81 -11.73
C ILE A 295 -17.70 15.52 -10.41
N LEU A 296 -16.79 16.43 -10.02
CA LEU A 296 -16.92 17.20 -8.79
C LEU A 296 -18.14 18.14 -8.80
N LEU A 297 -18.54 18.63 -9.98
CA LEU A 297 -19.70 19.51 -10.14
C LEU A 297 -21.03 18.79 -10.44
N SER A 298 -20.99 17.51 -10.84
CA SER A 298 -22.20 16.70 -11.11
C SER A 298 -22.95 16.27 -9.86
#